data_AF-A0A0M8W8F7-F1
#
_entry.id   AF-A0A0M8W8F7-F1
#
_cell.length_a   1.000
_cell.length_b   1.000
_cell.length_c   1.000
_cell.angle_alpha   90.00
_cell.angle_beta   90.00
_cell.angle_gamma   90.00
#
_symmetry.space_group_name_H-M   'P 1'
#
loop_
_entity.id
_entity.type
_entity.pdbx_description
1 polymer ?
#
loop_
_entity_poly.entity_id
_entity_poly.type
_entity_poly.pdbx_seq_one_letter_code
_entity_poly.pdbx_strand_id
1 'polypeptide(L)'
;MLGGKLFARLWAALVALAVLTSACTAAQPDVAPLPTPGTPAPPELDRRAEAALALPWNFESLAGEEDLGGAGWRGLGMAADGQAIGEVCGILLRLDGVTSAARTRAWSGAFSLFERVHVTAARPARELLADVRRQVHECGRPAGEVTAGVPFTYPVAVEESYAYCEADAPGTTGWTCRAALAHGTVFAFVLVSGLNEDFARKNLTNTVSIFAMHLTSA
;
A
#
# COMPACT_ATOMS: atom_id res chain seq x y z
N MET A 1 -1.03 -76.90 1.53
CA MET A 1 -0.69 -76.31 0.22
C MET A 1 -1.11 -74.83 0.22
N LEU A 2 -0.28 -73.97 0.81
CA LEU A 2 -0.39 -72.51 0.75
C LEU A 2 0.94 -72.00 0.19
N GLY A 3 0.96 -71.51 -1.05
CA GLY A 3 2.19 -71.02 -1.66
C GLY A 3 1.97 -70.71 -3.13
N GLY A 4 1.52 -69.50 -3.44
CA GLY A 4 1.39 -69.10 -4.85
C GLY A 4 0.86 -67.69 -5.07
N LYS A 5 0.11 -67.10 -4.14
CA LYS A 5 -0.52 -65.78 -4.35
C LYS A 5 0.25 -64.58 -3.78
N LEU A 6 1.31 -64.82 -3.00
CA LEU A 6 2.10 -63.75 -2.36
C LEU A 6 3.28 -63.24 -3.21
N PHE A 7 3.74 -63.99 -4.22
CA PHE A 7 4.90 -63.59 -5.03
C PHE A 7 4.57 -62.63 -6.18
N ALA A 8 3.32 -62.60 -6.67
CA ALA A 8 2.94 -61.74 -7.80
C ALA A 8 2.71 -60.27 -7.43
N ARG A 9 2.53 -59.96 -6.14
CA ARG A 9 2.26 -58.57 -5.69
C ARG A 9 3.50 -57.78 -5.30
N LEU A 10 4.66 -58.43 -5.11
CA LEU A 10 5.89 -57.74 -4.76
C LEU A 10 6.63 -57.15 -5.98
N TRP A 11 6.42 -57.66 -7.19
CA TRP A 11 7.15 -57.18 -8.38
C TRP A 11 6.53 -55.97 -9.07
N ALA A 12 5.24 -55.68 -8.84
CA ALA A 12 4.61 -54.47 -9.40
C ALA A 12 5.02 -53.18 -8.66
N ALA A 13 5.57 -53.28 -7.45
CA ALA A 13 5.97 -52.13 -6.65
C ALA A 13 7.38 -51.60 -6.98
N LEU A 14 8.21 -52.39 -7.67
CA LEU A 14 9.61 -52.03 -7.94
C LEU A 14 9.85 -51.39 -9.32
N VAL A 15 8.90 -51.45 -10.25
CA VAL A 15 9.02 -50.81 -11.57
C VAL A 15 8.35 -49.42 -11.61
N ALA A 16 7.48 -49.09 -10.65
CA ALA A 16 6.88 -47.75 -10.54
C ALA A 16 7.79 -46.71 -9.88
N LEU A 17 8.97 -47.11 -9.37
CA LEU A 17 9.86 -46.24 -8.59
C LEU A 17 11.07 -45.71 -9.40
N ALA A 18 10.99 -45.70 -10.73
CA ALA A 18 12.09 -45.26 -11.60
C ALA A 18 11.67 -44.28 -12.73
N VAL A 19 10.50 -43.63 -12.60
CA VAL A 19 10.00 -42.65 -13.61
C VAL A 19 9.70 -41.26 -13.02
N LEU A 20 10.03 -40.99 -11.76
CA LEU A 20 9.67 -39.71 -11.10
C LEU A 20 10.86 -38.78 -10.76
N THR A 21 12.06 -39.02 -11.31
CA THR A 21 13.24 -38.18 -11.01
C THR A 21 13.58 -37.13 -12.08
N SER A 22 12.75 -36.95 -13.10
CA SER A 22 13.01 -35.98 -14.19
C SER A 22 11.85 -35.01 -14.41
N ALA A 23 11.69 -34.04 -13.51
CA ALA A 23 11.20 -32.68 -13.81
C ALA A 23 10.93 -31.88 -12.50
N CYS A 24 11.93 -31.77 -11.62
CA CYS A 24 12.00 -30.66 -10.68
C CYS A 24 13.04 -29.65 -11.18
N THR A 25 12.90 -29.23 -12.44
CA THR A 25 13.38 -27.90 -12.81
C THR A 25 12.24 -26.98 -12.41
N ALA A 26 12.20 -26.61 -11.12
CA ALA A 26 11.42 -25.45 -10.73
C ALA A 26 11.92 -24.32 -11.63
N ALA A 27 11.07 -23.87 -12.55
CA ALA A 27 11.30 -22.63 -13.26
C ALA A 27 11.60 -21.62 -12.15
N GLN A 28 12.84 -21.15 -12.07
CA GLN A 28 13.13 -20.00 -11.23
C GLN A 28 12.10 -18.95 -11.66
N PRO A 29 11.33 -18.36 -10.73
CA PRO A 29 10.46 -17.26 -11.11
C PRO A 29 11.36 -16.29 -11.87
N ASP A 30 11.01 -16.01 -13.13
CA ASP A 30 11.73 -15.03 -13.94
C ASP A 30 11.81 -13.79 -13.06
N VAL A 31 13.00 -13.55 -12.51
CA VAL A 31 13.28 -12.35 -11.75
C VAL A 31 13.21 -11.28 -12.81
N ALA A 32 12.05 -10.63 -12.91
CA ALA A 32 11.84 -9.53 -13.82
C ALA A 32 13.04 -8.59 -13.65
N PRO A 33 13.71 -8.20 -14.75
CA PRO A 33 14.87 -7.33 -14.65
C PRO A 33 14.49 -6.12 -13.79
N LEU A 34 15.33 -5.82 -12.80
CA LEU A 34 15.16 -4.64 -11.96
C LEU A 34 14.91 -3.45 -12.89
N PRO A 35 13.85 -2.65 -12.67
CA PRO A 35 13.56 -1.52 -13.52
C PRO A 35 14.80 -0.64 -13.56
N THR A 36 15.23 -0.29 -14.77
CA THR A 36 16.33 0.66 -14.98
C THR A 36 16.03 1.91 -14.13
N PRO A 37 17.00 2.43 -13.36
CA PRO A 37 16.80 3.68 -12.63
C PRO A 37 16.26 4.72 -13.60
N GLY A 38 15.02 5.15 -13.38
CA GLY A 38 14.40 6.19 -14.19
C GLY A 38 15.27 7.44 -14.16
N THR A 39 15.20 8.26 -15.19
CA THR A 39 15.81 9.59 -15.16
C THR A 39 15.41 10.28 -13.85
N PRO A 40 16.38 10.75 -13.03
CA PRO A 40 16.07 11.38 -11.77
C PRO A 40 15.10 12.53 -11.99
N ALA A 41 14.10 12.64 -11.12
CA ALA A 41 13.10 13.68 -11.23
C ALA A 41 13.77 15.06 -11.21
N PRO A 42 13.23 16.05 -11.95
CA PRO A 42 13.70 17.43 -11.84
C PRO A 42 13.72 17.89 -10.37
N PRO A 43 14.79 18.54 -9.88
CA PRO A 43 14.91 18.95 -8.47
C PRO A 43 13.77 19.86 -7.97
N GLU A 44 13.08 20.53 -8.87
CA GLU A 44 11.88 21.32 -8.55
C GLU A 44 10.70 20.44 -8.11
N LEU A 45 10.43 19.34 -8.83
CA LEU A 45 9.35 18.42 -8.45
C LEU A 45 9.63 17.77 -7.10
N ASP A 46 10.91 17.46 -6.84
CA ASP A 46 11.35 16.88 -5.59
C ASP A 46 11.15 17.81 -4.39
N ARG A 47 11.54 19.09 -4.53
CA ARG A 47 11.30 20.11 -3.50
C ARG A 47 9.82 20.31 -3.22
N ARG A 48 8.98 20.30 -4.26
CA ARG A 48 7.51 20.37 -4.10
C ARG A 48 6.96 19.13 -3.40
N ALA A 49 7.46 17.94 -3.75
CA ALA A 49 7.04 16.70 -3.09
C ALA A 49 7.41 16.67 -1.61
N GLU A 50 8.61 17.17 -1.25
CA GLU A 50 9.03 17.29 0.15
C GLU A 50 8.19 18.34 0.90
N ALA A 51 7.89 19.49 0.28
CA ALA A 51 7.07 20.54 0.87
C ALA A 51 5.62 20.10 1.13
N ALA A 52 5.11 19.16 0.34
CA ALA A 52 3.76 18.61 0.48
C ALA A 52 3.63 17.56 1.60
N LEU A 53 4.72 17.03 2.15
CA LEU A 53 4.67 16.04 3.23
C LEU A 53 4.20 16.68 4.54
N ALA A 54 3.37 15.96 5.29
CA ALA A 54 3.03 16.35 6.66
C ALA A 54 4.27 16.33 7.55
N LEU A 55 4.39 17.33 8.43
CA LEU A 55 5.55 17.49 9.30
C LEU A 55 5.41 16.60 10.55
N PRO A 56 6.53 16.11 11.13
CA PRO A 56 6.47 15.16 12.25
C PRO A 56 5.67 15.68 13.44
N TRP A 57 5.83 16.96 13.77
CA TRP A 57 5.17 17.60 14.91
C TRP A 57 3.65 17.74 14.75
N ASN A 58 3.10 17.59 13.53
CA ASN A 58 1.66 17.69 13.33
C ASN A 58 0.87 16.57 14.02
N PHE A 59 1.51 15.45 14.30
CA PHE A 59 0.89 14.28 14.92
C PHE A 59 1.16 14.21 16.43
N GLU A 60 1.89 15.16 17.02
CA GLU A 60 2.19 15.18 18.45
C GLU A 60 0.91 15.22 19.31
N SER A 61 -0.11 15.96 18.87
CA SER A 61 -1.41 16.02 19.54
C SER A 61 -2.20 14.70 19.49
N LEU A 62 -1.87 13.80 18.56
CA LEU A 62 -2.47 12.48 18.44
C LEU A 62 -1.76 11.42 19.29
N ALA A 63 -0.61 11.75 19.87
CA ALA A 63 0.10 10.88 20.81
C ALA A 63 -0.48 10.92 22.24
N GLY A 64 -1.69 11.42 22.43
CA GLY A 64 -2.24 11.83 23.73
C GLY A 64 -2.23 10.76 24.83
N GLU A 65 -1.73 11.18 26.00
CA GLU A 65 -1.93 10.81 27.43
C GLU A 65 -2.11 9.34 27.88
N GLU A 66 -2.60 8.43 27.04
CA GLU A 66 -2.52 6.99 27.28
C GLU A 66 -1.10 6.52 26.93
N ASP A 67 -0.21 6.73 27.88
CA ASP A 67 1.17 6.27 27.89
C ASP A 67 1.22 4.73 27.83
N LEU A 68 1.02 4.17 26.63
CA LEU A 68 1.40 2.81 26.28
C LEU A 68 2.91 2.72 26.02
N GLY A 69 3.71 3.44 26.81
CA GLY A 69 5.17 3.35 26.84
C GLY A 69 5.87 4.29 25.87
N GLY A 70 5.84 5.60 26.14
CA GLY A 70 6.91 6.55 25.82
C GLY A 70 7.37 6.71 24.36
N ALA A 71 6.68 6.12 23.38
CA ALA A 71 7.05 6.20 21.98
C ALA A 71 6.28 7.34 21.29
N GLY A 72 6.80 8.57 21.38
CA GLY A 72 6.35 9.66 20.52
C GLY A 72 6.48 9.28 19.03
N TRP A 73 5.64 9.88 18.17
CA TRP A 73 5.65 9.62 16.74
C TRP A 73 7.04 9.90 16.14
N ARG A 74 7.72 8.84 15.68
CA ARG A 74 9.01 8.98 14.97
C ARG A 74 8.76 8.97 13.48
N GLY A 75 9.11 10.05 12.81
CA GLY A 75 9.16 10.10 11.35
C GLY A 75 10.29 9.20 10.83
N LEU A 76 9.96 8.18 10.06
CA LEU A 76 10.90 7.41 9.27
C LEU A 76 10.97 8.07 7.89
N GLY A 77 12.05 8.82 7.64
CA GLY A 77 12.34 9.32 6.30
C GLY A 77 12.69 8.16 5.39
N MET A 78 11.83 7.84 4.44
CA MET A 78 12.13 6.84 3.41
C MET A 78 12.30 7.56 2.07
N ALA A 79 13.53 7.60 1.59
CA ALA A 79 13.80 7.97 0.20
C ALA A 79 13.34 6.79 -0.67
N ALA A 80 12.07 6.81 -1.08
CA ALA A 80 11.54 5.84 -2.00
C ALA A 80 11.41 6.48 -3.38
N ASP A 81 12.55 6.55 -4.07
CA ASP A 81 12.62 6.78 -5.51
C ASP A 81 11.73 5.75 -6.20
N GLY A 82 10.74 6.21 -6.96
CA GLY A 82 9.91 5.29 -7.72
C GLY A 82 8.56 5.84 -8.14
N GLN A 83 8.08 5.31 -9.26
CA GLN A 83 6.77 5.60 -9.83
C GLN A 83 5.63 4.86 -9.12
N ALA A 84 5.91 3.96 -8.18
CA ALA A 84 4.88 3.28 -7.40
C ALA A 84 4.08 4.28 -6.57
N ILE A 85 2.75 4.26 -6.70
CA ILE A 85 1.80 5.10 -5.96
C ILE A 85 1.49 4.46 -4.60
N GLY A 86 1.27 3.15 -4.62
CA GLY A 86 0.84 2.38 -3.46
C GLY A 86 0.11 1.12 -3.90
N GLU A 87 -0.12 0.23 -2.96
CA GLU A 87 -0.88 -0.98 -3.19
C GLU A 87 -2.38 -0.72 -2.94
N VAL A 88 -3.20 -1.15 -3.89
CA VAL A 88 -4.66 -1.10 -3.84
C VAL A 88 -5.16 -2.53 -4.06
N CYS A 89 -5.71 -3.17 -3.01
CA CYS A 89 -6.19 -4.54 -3.05
C CYS A 89 -5.18 -5.57 -3.57
N GLY A 90 -3.92 -5.56 -3.13
CA GLY A 90 -2.92 -6.49 -3.63
C GLY A 90 -2.22 -6.04 -4.92
N ILE A 91 -2.69 -4.98 -5.57
CA ILE A 91 -2.19 -4.51 -6.87
C ILE A 91 -1.40 -3.22 -6.67
N LEU A 92 -0.12 -3.25 -7.05
CA LEU A 92 0.75 -2.08 -7.02
C LEU A 92 0.43 -1.12 -8.17
N LEU A 93 -0.14 0.05 -7.85
CA LEU A 93 -0.35 1.11 -8.84
C LEU A 93 0.94 1.88 -9.12
N ARG A 94 1.16 2.27 -10.39
CA ARG A 94 2.38 2.94 -10.85
C ARG A 94 2.07 4.14 -11.75
N LEU A 95 2.98 5.11 -11.75
CA LEU A 95 3.02 6.28 -12.62
C LEU A 95 3.90 6.03 -13.84
N ASP A 96 3.50 5.10 -14.71
CA ASP A 96 4.31 4.77 -15.88
C ASP A 96 4.28 5.90 -16.91
N GLY A 97 5.45 6.21 -17.50
CA GLY A 97 5.59 7.22 -18.56
C GLY A 97 5.43 8.68 -18.12
N VAL A 98 5.29 8.96 -16.82
CA VAL A 98 5.13 10.31 -16.28
C VAL A 98 6.38 10.75 -15.53
N THR A 99 6.88 11.95 -15.84
CA THR A 99 7.91 12.60 -15.01
C THR A 99 7.28 13.02 -13.70
N SER A 100 7.75 12.44 -12.60
CA SER A 100 7.26 12.72 -11.25
C SER A 100 8.37 12.59 -10.22
N ALA A 101 8.24 13.31 -9.11
CA ALA A 101 8.97 13.05 -7.89
C ALA A 101 8.03 12.42 -6.85
N ALA A 102 8.59 11.62 -5.94
CA ALA A 102 7.85 11.04 -4.84
C ALA A 102 8.63 11.17 -3.54
N ARG A 103 7.92 11.50 -2.47
CA ARG A 103 8.45 11.53 -1.11
C ARG A 103 7.55 10.73 -0.20
N THR A 104 8.15 10.11 0.81
CA THR A 104 7.45 9.19 1.70
C THR A 104 7.88 9.43 3.12
N ARG A 105 6.90 9.39 4.02
CA ARG A 105 7.12 9.46 5.45
C ARG A 105 6.20 8.46 6.12
N ALA A 106 6.75 7.77 7.11
CA ALA A 106 5.98 6.88 7.96
C ALA A 106 6.13 7.33 9.41
N TRP A 107 5.09 7.09 10.21
CA TRP A 107 5.11 7.31 11.64
C TRP A 107 4.58 6.07 12.34
N SER A 108 5.17 5.77 13.48
CA SER A 108 4.73 4.68 14.36
C SER A 108 4.39 5.24 15.74
N GLY A 109 3.27 4.78 16.29
CA GLY A 109 2.75 5.13 17.62
C GLY A 109 1.71 4.11 18.04
N ALA A 110 0.59 4.56 18.61
CA ALA A 110 -0.57 3.70 18.92
C ALA A 110 -1.20 3.05 17.67
N PHE A 111 -0.94 3.63 16.50
CA PHE A 111 -1.24 3.10 15.19
C PHE A 111 -0.08 3.41 14.24
N SER A 112 -0.09 2.83 13.04
CA SER A 112 0.90 3.14 12.01
C SER A 112 0.29 4.11 11.00
N LEU A 113 1.04 5.16 10.70
CA LEU A 113 0.73 6.12 9.64
C LEU A 113 1.77 6.00 8.54
N PHE A 114 1.33 6.08 7.30
CA PHE A 114 2.22 6.23 6.17
C PHE A 114 1.61 7.19 5.16
N GLU A 115 2.44 8.08 4.65
CA GLU A 115 2.13 9.05 3.62
C GLU A 115 3.13 8.92 2.50
N ARG A 116 2.61 8.90 1.27
CA ARG A 116 3.41 9.04 0.07
C ARG A 116 2.83 10.15 -0.81
N VAL A 117 3.62 11.17 -1.06
CA VAL A 117 3.27 12.29 -1.93
C VAL A 117 3.97 12.10 -3.28
N HIS A 118 3.20 12.23 -4.34
CA HIS A 118 3.65 12.32 -5.71
C HIS A 118 3.39 13.72 -6.26
N VAL A 119 4.41 14.31 -6.90
CA VAL A 119 4.28 15.53 -7.69
C VAL A 119 4.63 15.19 -9.13
N THR A 120 3.69 15.43 -10.05
CA THR A 120 3.91 15.19 -11.47
C THR A 120 4.21 16.50 -12.20
N ALA A 121 4.91 16.40 -13.34
CA ALA A 121 5.19 17.55 -14.19
C ALA A 121 3.95 18.07 -14.93
N ALA A 122 3.04 17.19 -15.34
CA ALA A 122 1.92 17.53 -16.22
C ALA A 122 0.62 16.76 -15.95
N ARG A 123 0.67 15.59 -15.31
CA ARG A 123 -0.51 14.75 -15.12
C ARG A 123 -1.33 15.23 -13.92
N PRO A 124 -2.60 15.62 -14.10
CA PRO A 124 -3.44 16.07 -12.98
C PRO A 124 -3.59 14.97 -11.92
N ALA A 125 -3.51 15.34 -10.65
CA ALA A 125 -3.62 14.42 -9.52
C ALA A 125 -4.99 13.71 -9.47
N ARG A 126 -6.06 14.37 -9.95
CA ARG A 126 -7.40 13.77 -10.06
C ARG A 126 -7.45 12.54 -10.96
N GLU A 127 -6.57 12.43 -11.96
CA GLU A 127 -6.53 11.23 -12.81
C GLU A 127 -5.95 10.03 -12.05
N LEU A 128 -4.96 10.27 -11.18
CA LEU A 128 -4.41 9.24 -10.30
C LEU A 128 -5.45 8.77 -9.29
N LEU A 129 -6.22 9.71 -8.78
CA LEU A 129 -7.33 9.42 -7.89
C LEU A 129 -8.41 8.58 -8.60
N ALA A 130 -8.72 8.89 -9.87
CA ALA A 130 -9.63 8.09 -10.68
C ALA A 130 -9.09 6.66 -10.91
N ASP A 131 -7.79 6.50 -11.11
CA ASP A 131 -7.16 5.16 -11.19
C ASP A 131 -7.32 4.38 -9.88
N VAL A 132 -7.14 5.02 -8.71
CA VAL A 132 -7.39 4.40 -7.40
C VAL A 132 -8.85 4.00 -7.25
N ARG A 133 -9.80 4.90 -7.56
CA ARG A 133 -11.24 4.61 -7.48
C ARG A 133 -11.62 3.43 -8.36
N ARG A 134 -11.16 3.44 -9.62
CA ARG A 134 -11.39 2.36 -10.57
C ARG A 134 -10.84 1.05 -10.02
N GLN A 135 -9.58 1.05 -9.57
CA GLN A 135 -8.95 -0.15 -9.03
C GLN A 135 -9.73 -0.70 -7.83
N VAL A 136 -10.13 0.14 -6.88
CA VAL A 136 -10.93 -0.27 -5.72
C VAL A 136 -12.28 -0.85 -6.13
N HIS A 137 -12.94 -0.28 -7.14
CA HIS A 137 -14.21 -0.79 -7.64
C HIS A 137 -14.07 -2.13 -8.39
N GLU A 138 -12.97 -2.30 -9.12
CA GLU A 138 -12.64 -3.53 -9.84
C GLU A 138 -12.07 -4.62 -8.92
N CYS A 139 -11.74 -4.28 -7.66
CA CYS A 139 -11.27 -5.27 -6.70
C CYS A 139 -12.31 -6.37 -6.48
N GLY A 140 -12.03 -7.56 -7.00
CA GLY A 140 -12.84 -8.77 -6.78
C GLY A 140 -12.67 -9.39 -5.39
N ARG A 141 -12.36 -8.59 -4.37
CA ARG A 141 -12.25 -9.06 -2.99
C ARG A 141 -13.63 -9.51 -2.48
N PRO A 142 -13.71 -10.56 -1.64
CA PRO A 142 -14.96 -10.98 -1.01
C PRO A 142 -15.66 -9.82 -0.28
N ALA A 143 -17.00 -9.86 -0.24
CA ALA A 143 -17.79 -8.91 0.52
C ALA A 143 -17.34 -8.91 2.00
N GLY A 144 -17.05 -7.73 2.55
CA GLY A 144 -16.54 -7.57 3.92
C GLY A 144 -15.02 -7.53 4.05
N GLU A 145 -14.26 -7.67 2.96
CA GLU A 145 -12.79 -7.45 2.98
C GLU A 145 -12.37 -6.06 2.49
N VAL A 146 -13.28 -5.35 1.81
CA VAL A 146 -13.06 -3.98 1.35
C VAL A 146 -14.32 -3.15 1.61
N THR A 147 -14.14 -2.00 2.24
CA THR A 147 -15.18 -0.97 2.41
C THR A 147 -14.80 0.24 1.57
N ALA A 148 -15.46 0.40 0.43
CA ALA A 148 -15.24 1.52 -0.49
C ALA A 148 -16.02 2.79 -0.07
N GLY A 149 -15.50 3.96 -0.46
CA GLY A 149 -16.21 5.23 -0.29
C GLY A 149 -16.45 5.61 1.18
N VAL A 150 -15.48 5.30 2.05
CA VAL A 150 -15.56 5.61 3.48
C VAL A 150 -15.77 7.11 3.64
N PRO A 151 -16.86 7.57 4.29
CA PRO A 151 -17.11 8.99 4.47
C PRO A 151 -16.09 9.57 5.45
N PHE A 152 -15.49 10.70 5.08
CA PHE A 152 -14.69 11.51 5.99
C PHE A 152 -15.01 12.99 5.80
N THR A 153 -14.80 13.78 6.84
CA THR A 153 -14.93 15.24 6.74
C THR A 153 -13.77 15.76 5.92
N TYR A 154 -14.07 16.10 4.67
CA TYR A 154 -13.08 16.56 3.72
C TYR A 154 -12.56 17.95 4.10
N PRO A 155 -11.25 18.14 4.19
CA PRO A 155 -10.65 19.44 4.35
C PRO A 155 -10.93 20.27 3.09
N VAL A 156 -11.37 21.53 3.25
CA VAL A 156 -11.71 22.46 2.15
C VAL A 156 -10.54 22.68 1.18
N ALA A 157 -9.33 22.31 1.60
CA ALA A 157 -8.09 22.51 0.88
C ALA A 157 -7.91 21.59 -0.36
N VAL A 158 -8.44 20.36 -0.36
CA VAL A 158 -8.22 19.42 -1.47
C VAL A 158 -9.34 19.50 -2.52
N GLU A 159 -8.98 19.36 -3.80
CA GLU A 159 -9.95 19.43 -4.91
C GLU A 159 -10.81 18.16 -4.95
N GLU A 160 -10.16 17.01 -4.80
CA GLU A 160 -10.80 15.72 -4.78
C GLU A 160 -10.10 14.77 -3.82
N SER A 161 -10.86 13.81 -3.31
CA SER A 161 -10.33 12.78 -2.42
C SER A 161 -11.22 11.53 -2.42
N TYR A 162 -10.65 10.43 -1.96
CA TYR A 162 -11.30 9.12 -1.91
C TYR A 162 -10.69 8.27 -0.82
N ALA A 163 -11.52 7.56 -0.04
CA ALA A 163 -11.02 6.63 0.98
C ALA A 163 -11.71 5.28 0.89
N TYR A 164 -11.00 4.27 1.35
CA TYR A 164 -11.47 2.91 1.49
C TYR A 164 -10.71 2.21 2.61
N CYS A 165 -11.29 1.14 3.16
CA CYS A 165 -10.63 0.28 4.13
C CYS A 165 -10.54 -1.13 3.58
N GLU A 166 -9.51 -1.86 3.96
CA GLU A 166 -9.40 -3.29 3.66
C GLU A 166 -8.80 -4.06 4.83
N ALA A 167 -9.16 -5.34 4.92
CA ALA A 167 -8.51 -6.28 5.82
C ALA A 167 -7.09 -6.60 5.31
N ASP A 168 -6.13 -6.63 6.22
CA ASP A 168 -4.71 -6.86 5.88
C ASP A 168 -4.49 -8.26 5.29
N ALA A 169 -5.23 -9.25 5.77
CA ALA A 169 -5.29 -10.59 5.19
C ALA A 169 -6.60 -11.31 5.58
N PRO A 170 -7.04 -12.33 4.83
CA PRO A 170 -8.22 -13.11 5.19
C PRO A 170 -8.09 -13.72 6.60
N GLY A 171 -9.10 -13.48 7.44
CA GLY A 171 -9.16 -14.03 8.80
C GLY A 171 -8.30 -13.32 9.84
N THR A 172 -7.64 -12.19 9.52
CA THR A 172 -6.95 -11.37 10.51
C THR A 172 -7.88 -10.29 11.08
N THR A 173 -7.53 -9.76 12.25
CA THR A 173 -8.19 -8.58 12.82
C THR A 173 -7.54 -7.28 12.34
N GLY A 174 -6.38 -7.35 11.65
CA GLY A 174 -5.68 -6.18 11.15
C GLY A 174 -6.42 -5.56 9.97
N TRP A 175 -6.59 -4.23 10.02
CA TRP A 175 -7.22 -3.46 8.96
C TRP A 175 -6.39 -2.24 8.62
N THR A 176 -6.36 -1.91 7.33
CA THR A 176 -5.72 -0.70 6.84
C THR A 176 -6.74 0.14 6.08
N CYS A 177 -6.97 1.36 6.58
CA CYS A 177 -7.75 2.37 5.89
C CYS A 177 -6.83 3.32 5.12
N ARG A 178 -7.20 3.63 3.88
CA ARG A 178 -6.40 4.42 2.95
C ARG A 178 -7.20 5.61 2.46
N ALA A 179 -6.50 6.72 2.22
CA ALA A 179 -7.05 7.89 1.55
C ALA A 179 -6.12 8.32 0.40
N ALA A 180 -6.72 8.58 -0.76
CA ALA A 180 -6.10 9.28 -1.88
C ALA A 180 -6.60 10.73 -1.88
N LEU A 181 -5.68 11.68 -1.93
CA LEU A 181 -5.95 13.12 -1.95
C LEU A 181 -5.35 13.73 -3.22
N ALA A 182 -6.08 14.64 -3.87
CA ALA A 182 -5.64 15.28 -5.10
C ALA A 182 -5.79 16.81 -5.02
N HIS A 183 -4.74 17.51 -5.45
CA HIS A 183 -4.73 18.96 -5.62
C HIS A 183 -3.77 19.34 -6.77
N GLY A 184 -4.30 19.86 -7.88
CA GLY A 184 -3.48 20.26 -9.03
C GLY A 184 -2.66 19.09 -9.60
N THR A 185 -1.32 19.15 -9.48
CA THR A 185 -0.40 18.06 -9.87
C THR A 185 0.20 17.30 -8.68
N VAL A 186 -0.30 17.55 -7.48
CA VAL A 186 0.14 16.93 -6.22
C VAL A 186 -0.89 15.90 -5.79
N PHE A 187 -0.44 14.67 -5.58
CA PHE A 187 -1.24 13.54 -5.15
C PHE A 187 -0.66 12.96 -3.87
N ALA A 188 -1.47 12.73 -2.85
CA ALA A 188 -1.05 12.01 -1.65
C ALA A 188 -1.81 10.70 -1.50
N PHE A 189 -1.07 9.64 -1.17
CA PHE A 189 -1.59 8.36 -0.75
C PHE A 189 -1.25 8.16 0.72
N VAL A 190 -2.29 8.09 1.54
CA VAL A 190 -2.19 7.99 2.99
C VAL A 190 -2.76 6.66 3.42
N LEU A 191 -2.13 6.00 4.39
CA LEU A 191 -2.67 4.80 5.01
C LEU A 191 -2.53 4.85 6.53
N VAL A 192 -3.52 4.25 7.19
CA VAL A 192 -3.61 4.07 8.62
C VAL A 192 -3.92 2.61 8.90
N SER A 193 -3.02 1.92 9.60
CA SER A 193 -3.23 0.52 10.01
C SER A 193 -3.67 0.45 11.46
N GLY A 194 -4.60 -0.46 11.75
CA GLY A 194 -5.26 -0.58 13.05
C GLY A 194 -5.64 -2.01 13.39
N LEU A 195 -6.02 -2.22 14.66
CA LEU A 195 -6.39 -3.53 15.20
C LEU A 195 -7.78 -4.03 14.75
N ASN A 196 -8.57 -3.16 14.10
CA ASN A 196 -9.85 -3.45 13.47
C ASN A 196 -10.24 -2.27 12.55
N GLU A 197 -11.28 -2.45 11.73
CA GLU A 197 -11.75 -1.47 10.76
C GLU A 197 -12.17 -0.14 11.40
N ASP A 198 -12.95 -0.17 12.48
CA ASP A 198 -13.45 1.04 13.14
C ASP A 198 -12.30 1.89 13.71
N PHE A 199 -11.31 1.24 14.31
CA PHE A 199 -10.12 1.90 14.83
C PHE A 199 -9.29 2.52 13.71
N ALA A 200 -9.03 1.79 12.61
CA ALA A 200 -8.31 2.32 11.46
C ALA A 200 -9.06 3.49 10.81
N ARG A 201 -10.38 3.37 10.66
CA ARG A 201 -11.26 4.38 10.07
C ARG A 201 -11.31 5.66 10.92
N LYS A 202 -11.47 5.52 12.23
CA LYS A 202 -11.47 6.65 13.18
C LYS A 202 -10.15 7.39 13.11
N ASN A 203 -9.03 6.68 13.13
CA ASN A 203 -7.71 7.31 13.09
C ASN A 203 -7.41 7.95 11.72
N LEU A 204 -7.84 7.33 10.60
CA LEU A 204 -7.78 7.98 9.28
C LEU A 204 -8.59 9.28 9.27
N THR A 205 -9.82 9.27 9.79
CA THR A 205 -10.67 10.46 9.87
C THR A 205 -10.03 11.59 10.69
N ASN A 206 -9.37 11.24 11.80
CA ASN A 206 -8.69 12.20 12.68
C ASN A 206 -7.40 12.78 12.08
N THR A 207 -6.79 12.10 11.10
CA THR A 207 -5.46 12.45 10.57
C THR A 207 -5.50 13.02 9.15
N VAL A 208 -6.50 12.67 8.35
CA VAL A 208 -6.58 13.04 6.93
C VAL A 208 -6.55 14.55 6.70
N SER A 209 -7.07 15.34 7.64
CA SER A 209 -7.04 16.80 7.59
C SER A 209 -5.64 17.37 7.69
N ILE A 210 -4.77 16.75 8.47
CA ILE A 210 -3.36 17.14 8.59
C ILE A 210 -2.68 16.99 7.23
N PHE A 211 -2.82 15.83 6.58
CA PHE A 211 -2.21 15.58 5.28
C PHE A 211 -2.71 16.54 4.19
N ALA A 212 -4.02 16.78 4.14
CA ALA A 212 -4.62 17.68 3.16
C ALA A 212 -4.14 19.13 3.27
N MET A 213 -3.88 19.65 4.48
CA MET A 213 -3.37 21.01 4.67
C MET A 213 -1.97 21.18 4.06
N HIS A 214 -1.14 20.14 4.10
CA HIS A 214 0.21 20.20 3.52
C HIS A 214 0.20 20.04 2.01
N LEU A 215 -0.75 19.28 1.47
CA LEU A 215 -0.87 19.05 0.03
C LEU A 215 -1.04 20.33 -0.79
N THR A 216 -1.73 21.32 -0.25
CA THR A 216 -1.99 22.61 -0.91
C THR A 216 -0.86 23.62 -0.81
N SER A 217 0.18 23.30 -0.04
CA SER A 217 1.31 24.21 0.20
C SER A 217 2.45 24.03 -0.82
N ALA A 218 2.28 23.15 -1.81
CA ALA A 218 3.32 22.69 -2.75
C ALA A 218 3.09 23.09 -4.21
#